data_AF-A0A924JX44-F1
#
_entry.id   AF-A0A924JX44-F1
#
_cell.length_a   1.000
_cell.length_b   1.000
_cell.length_c   1.000
_cell.angle_alpha   90.00
_cell.angle_beta   90.00
_cell.angle_gamma   90.00
#
_symmetry.space_group_name_H-M   'P 1'
#
loop_
_entity.id
_entity.type
_entity.pdbx_description
1 polymer ?
#
loop_
_entity_poly.entity_id
_entity_poly.type
_entity_poly.pdbx_seq_one_letter_code
_entity_poly.pdbx_strand_id
1 'polypeptide(L)'
;MHCPFCKNTDTRVLDSRVVDDGGAIRRRRVCSDCEKRFTTIEQMQLMVAKRSGITEPFIRDKAIAGVRKACKGRPVSDDELARLGQKVEDTLRESGADGSLRHHRQPGCRGHGCQCFYKMDN
;
A
#
# COMPACT_ATOMS: atom_id res chain seq x y z
N MET A 1 11.74 17.33 -10.06
CA MET A 1 10.54 17.98 -9.48
C MET A 1 10.62 19.45 -9.79
N HIS A 2 9.57 20.06 -10.34
CA HIS A 2 9.57 21.47 -10.76
C HIS A 2 9.09 22.37 -9.61
N CYS A 3 9.64 23.58 -9.51
CA CYS A 3 9.16 24.60 -8.59
C CYS A 3 7.72 25.01 -8.99
N PRO A 4 6.74 24.97 -8.10
CA PRO A 4 5.36 25.32 -8.45
C PRO A 4 5.19 26.80 -8.83
N PHE A 5 6.11 27.66 -8.37
CA PHE A 5 6.04 29.12 -8.51
C PHE A 5 6.72 29.64 -9.77
N CYS A 6 7.97 29.25 -10.03
CA CYS A 6 8.75 29.73 -11.20
C CYS A 6 9.03 28.64 -12.25
N LYS A 7 8.55 27.41 -12.04
CA LYS A 7 8.74 26.24 -12.93
C LYS A 7 10.18 25.77 -13.13
N ASN A 8 11.17 26.41 -12.51
CA ASN A 8 12.55 25.94 -12.52
C ASN A 8 12.67 24.51 -11.95
N THR A 9 13.57 23.71 -12.51
CA THR A 9 13.81 22.32 -12.12
C THR A 9 14.78 22.19 -10.95
N ASP A 10 15.61 23.21 -10.72
CA ASP A 10 16.56 23.21 -9.61
C ASP A 10 15.88 23.49 -8.27
N THR A 11 15.72 22.43 -7.48
CA THR A 11 15.06 22.44 -6.18
C THR A 11 15.82 21.54 -5.21
N ARG A 12 16.06 22.05 -3.99
CA ARG A 12 16.80 21.34 -2.93
C ARG A 12 15.84 20.80 -1.88
N VAL A 13 16.05 19.57 -1.41
CA VAL A 13 15.31 18.98 -0.29
C VAL A 13 15.90 19.51 1.02
N LEU A 14 15.04 20.02 1.89
CA LEU A 14 15.39 20.55 3.21
C LEU A 14 15.10 19.55 4.34
N ASP A 15 13.99 18.84 4.24
CA ASP A 15 13.52 17.91 5.25
C ASP A 15 12.73 16.80 4.56
N SER A 16 12.87 15.57 5.05
CA SER A 16 12.20 14.39 4.50
C SER A 16 11.66 13.55 5.66
N ARG A 17 10.36 13.27 5.63
CA ARG A 17 9.68 12.46 6.65
C ARG A 17 8.80 11.42 6.00
N VAL A 18 8.80 10.23 6.58
CA VAL A 18 7.83 9.19 6.25
C VAL A 18 6.48 9.57 6.89
N VAL A 19 5.40 9.43 6.14
CA VAL A 19 4.01 9.68 6.55
C VAL A 19 3.13 8.54 6.04
N ASP A 20 1.87 8.52 6.46
CA ASP A 20 0.91 7.49 6.02
C ASP A 20 1.38 6.06 6.31
N ASP A 21 1.97 5.87 7.50
CA ASP A 21 2.50 4.58 7.98
C ASP A 21 3.50 3.91 7.01
N GLY A 22 4.34 4.73 6.36
CA GLY A 22 5.27 4.26 5.33
C GLY A 22 4.77 4.46 3.91
N GLY A 23 3.48 4.79 3.72
CA GLY A 23 2.83 4.94 2.41
C GLY A 23 3.21 6.18 1.63
N ALA A 24 3.80 7.18 2.29
CA ALA A 24 4.31 8.33 1.56
C ALA A 24 5.54 8.96 2.23
N ILE A 25 6.29 9.71 1.43
CA ILE A 25 7.39 10.54 1.87
C ILE A 25 7.00 11.99 1.64
N ARG A 26 6.84 12.74 2.72
CA ARG A 26 6.66 14.19 2.67
C ARG A 26 8.04 14.85 2.66
N ARG A 27 8.34 15.60 1.60
CA ARG A 27 9.60 16.36 1.48
C ARG A 27 9.34 17.86 1.44
N ARG A 28 9.98 18.62 2.31
CA ARG A 28 10.03 20.08 2.23
C ARG A 28 11.17 20.47 1.30
N ARG A 29 10.88 21.25 0.27
CA ARG A 29 11.84 21.68 -0.76
C ARG A 29 11.97 23.21 -0.78
N VAL A 30 13.10 23.70 -1.28
CA VAL A 30 13.34 25.12 -1.60
C VAL A 30 13.81 25.22 -3.05
N CYS A 31 13.33 26.23 -3.78
CA CYS A 31 13.81 26.52 -5.12
C CYS A 31 15.08 27.36 -5.05
N SER A 32 16.10 27.04 -5.85
CA SER A 32 17.36 27.80 -5.88
C SER A 32 17.23 29.16 -6.58
N ASP A 33 16.21 29.33 -7.42
CA ASP A 33 16.03 30.52 -8.27
C ASP A 33 15.11 31.56 -7.63
N CYS A 34 13.92 31.16 -7.18
CA CYS A 34 12.98 32.09 -6.52
C CYS A 34 12.96 32.00 -4.99
N GLU A 35 13.81 31.16 -4.40
CA GLU A 35 13.97 30.94 -2.94
C GLU A 35 12.71 30.50 -2.17
N LYS A 36 11.59 30.29 -2.87
CA LYS A 36 10.33 29.85 -2.28
C LYS A 36 10.40 28.41 -1.82
N ARG A 37 9.74 28.15 -0.68
CA ARG A 37 9.64 26.82 -0.08
C ARG A 37 8.30 26.19 -0.41
N PHE A 38 8.31 24.88 -0.65
CA PHE A 38 7.11 24.10 -0.93
C PHE A 38 7.25 22.67 -0.41
N THR A 39 6.15 21.92 -0.38
CA THR A 39 6.16 20.52 0.07
C THR A 39 5.74 19.62 -1.08
N THR A 40 6.42 18.50 -1.26
CA THR A 40 6.00 17.41 -2.14
C THR A 40 5.63 16.19 -1.31
N ILE A 41 4.61 15.45 -1.73
CA ILE A 41 4.24 14.17 -1.16
C ILE A 41 4.49 13.12 -2.25
N GLU A 42 5.42 12.21 -1.99
CA GLU A 42 5.75 11.11 -2.88
C GLU A 42 5.08 9.85 -2.31
N GLN A 43 4.10 9.29 -2.99
CA GLN A 43 3.36 8.11 -2.52
C GLN A 43 4.05 6.82 -3.00
N MET A 44 4.28 5.88 -2.10
CA MET A 44 4.69 4.52 -2.41
C MET A 44 3.45 3.69 -2.71
N GLN A 45 3.21 3.41 -3.99
CA GLN A 45 2.09 2.59 -4.42
C GLN A 45 2.48 1.11 -4.39
N LEU A 46 1.77 0.33 -3.58
CA LEU A 46 1.81 -1.13 -3.64
C LEU A 46 0.95 -1.59 -4.82
N MET A 47 1.44 -2.55 -5.60
CA MET A 47 0.72 -3.10 -6.75
C MET A 47 0.34 -4.55 -6.49
N VAL A 48 -0.88 -4.94 -6.85
CA VAL A 48 -1.39 -6.31 -6.70
C VAL A 48 -1.87 -6.85 -8.04
N ALA A 49 -1.39 -8.04 -8.39
CA ALA A 49 -1.87 -8.77 -9.56
C ALA A 49 -3.16 -9.53 -9.21
N LYS A 50 -4.25 -9.21 -9.91
CA LYS A 50 -5.51 -9.96 -9.81
C LYS A 50 -5.44 -11.26 -10.59
N ARG A 51 -6.35 -12.19 -10.27
CA ARG A 51 -6.53 -13.44 -11.04
C ARG A 51 -6.84 -13.19 -12.52
N SER A 52 -7.47 -12.06 -12.85
CA SER A 52 -7.70 -11.64 -14.24
C SER A 52 -6.42 -11.28 -15.01
N GLY A 53 -5.26 -11.27 -14.36
CA GLY A 53 -3.98 -10.82 -14.93
C GLY A 53 -3.78 -9.30 -14.87
N ILE A 54 -4.80 -8.55 -14.44
CA ILE A 54 -4.72 -7.10 -14.31
C ILE A 54 -3.97 -6.75 -13.02
N THR A 55 -2.97 -5.88 -13.12
CA THR A 55 -2.30 -5.31 -11.96
C THR A 55 -2.96 -3.97 -11.62
N GLU A 56 -3.38 -3.81 -10.38
CA GLU A 56 -3.94 -2.55 -9.87
C GLU A 56 -3.22 -2.12 -8.58
N PRO A 57 -3.25 -0.83 -8.23
CA PRO A 57 -2.78 -0.39 -6.93
C PRO A 57 -3.59 -1.07 -5.82
N PHE A 58 -2.89 -1.56 -4.80
CA PHE A 58 -3.49 -2.07 -3.59
C PHE A 58 -4.20 -0.93 -2.86
N ILE A 59 -5.47 -1.14 -2.53
CA ILE A 59 -6.28 -0.21 -1.76
C ILE A 59 -6.81 -0.98 -0.56
N ARG A 60 -6.42 -0.57 0.65
CA ARG A 60 -6.80 -1.23 1.91
C ARG A 60 -8.31 -1.40 2.06
N ASP A 61 -9.09 -0.38 1.69
CA ASP A 61 -10.55 -0.43 1.76
C ASP A 61 -11.16 -1.51 0.87
N LYS A 62 -10.56 -1.78 -0.31
CA LYS A 62 -11.01 -2.89 -1.17
C LYS A 62 -10.76 -4.23 -0.49
N ALA A 63 -9.62 -4.39 0.20
CA ALA A 63 -9.31 -5.58 0.98
C ALA A 63 -10.30 -5.81 2.11
N ILE A 64 -10.57 -4.76 2.89
CA ILE A 64 -11.54 -4.78 3.98
C ILE A 64 -12.95 -5.09 3.46
N ALA A 65 -13.36 -4.47 2.36
CA ALA A 65 -14.67 -4.70 1.76
C ALA A 65 -14.85 -6.16 1.28
N GLY A 66 -13.82 -6.73 0.65
CA GLY A 66 -13.82 -8.13 0.23
C GLY A 66 -13.96 -9.10 1.41
N VAL A 67 -13.19 -8.87 2.49
CA VAL A 67 -13.28 -9.68 3.71
C VAL A 67 -14.64 -9.52 4.39
N ARG A 68 -15.16 -8.29 4.51
CA ARG A 68 -16.49 -8.02 5.07
C ARG A 68 -17.58 -8.77 4.31
N LYS A 69 -17.50 -8.81 2.97
CA LYS A 69 -18.42 -9.56 2.12
C LYS A 69 -18.31 -11.07 2.37
N ALA A 70 -17.10 -11.59 2.57
CA ALA A 70 -16.85 -13.00 2.90
C ALA A 70 -17.29 -13.38 4.33
N CYS A 71 -17.27 -12.44 5.27
CA CYS A 71 -17.68 -12.64 6.66
C CYS A 71 -19.16 -12.29 6.93
N LYS A 72 -20.00 -12.12 5.90
CA LYS A 72 -21.43 -11.89 6.06
C LYS A 72 -22.06 -12.97 6.95
N GLY A 73 -22.80 -12.54 7.98
CA GLY A 73 -23.44 -13.43 8.96
C GLY A 73 -22.56 -13.83 10.16
N ARG A 74 -21.33 -13.33 10.25
CA ARG A 74 -20.44 -13.52 11.41
C ARG A 74 -20.26 -12.20 12.15
N PRO A 75 -20.20 -12.19 13.50
CA PRO A 75 -19.87 -10.99 14.26
C PRO A 75 -18.38 -10.70 14.08
N VAL A 76 -18.06 -9.76 13.18
CA VAL A 76 -16.71 -9.22 12.98
C VAL A 76 -16.81 -7.71 13.13
N SER A 77 -16.01 -7.15 14.03
CA SER A 77 -15.98 -5.71 14.29
C SER A 77 -15.21 -4.95 13.22
N ASP A 78 -15.51 -3.65 13.08
CA ASP A 78 -14.76 -2.77 12.18
C ASP A 78 -13.29 -2.65 12.60
N ASP A 79 -13.00 -2.69 13.91
CA ASP A 79 -11.64 -2.70 14.45
C ASP A 79 -10.83 -3.93 14.03
N GLU A 80 -11.44 -5.12 14.02
CA GLU A 80 -10.78 -6.35 13.57
C GLU A 80 -10.47 -6.28 12.06
N LEU A 81 -11.40 -5.75 11.28
CA LEU A 81 -11.21 -5.54 9.85
C LEU A 81 -10.10 -4.50 9.58
N ALA A 82 -10.05 -3.42 10.35
CA ALA A 82 -9.01 -2.40 10.23
C ALA A 82 -7.61 -2.97 10.55
N ARG A 83 -7.49 -3.74 11.64
CA ARG A 83 -6.24 -4.44 12.00
C ARG A 83 -5.81 -5.44 10.94
N LEU A 84 -6.75 -6.18 10.36
CA LEU A 84 -6.46 -7.09 9.26
C LEU A 84 -5.95 -6.34 8.03
N GLY A 85 -6.61 -5.24 7.66
CA GLY A 85 -6.20 -4.39 6.53
C GLY A 85 -4.77 -3.86 6.69
N GLN A 86 -4.43 -3.38 7.89
CA GLN A 86 -3.06 -2.97 8.21
C GLN A 86 -2.07 -4.12 8.04
N LYS A 87 -2.35 -5.29 8.64
CA LYS A 87 -1.46 -6.46 8.58
C LYS A 87 -1.21 -6.92 7.16
N VAL A 88 -2.24 -6.90 6.30
CA VAL A 88 -2.09 -7.23 4.87
C VAL A 88 -1.15 -6.25 4.18
N GLU A 89 -1.30 -4.96 4.43
CA GLU A 89 -0.44 -3.94 3.86
C GLU A 89 1.02 -4.08 4.31
N ASP A 90 1.25 -4.29 5.60
CA ASP A 90 2.59 -4.48 6.17
C ASP A 90 3.28 -5.69 5.52
N THR A 91 2.55 -6.80 5.41
CA THR A 91 3.04 -8.02 4.75
C THR A 91 3.41 -7.76 3.28
N LEU A 92 2.61 -6.97 2.56
CA LEU A 92 2.90 -6.60 1.18
C LEU A 92 4.17 -5.74 1.07
N ARG A 93 4.41 -4.82 2.01
CA ARG A 93 5.65 -4.03 2.07
C ARG A 93 6.87 -4.91 2.35
N GLU A 94 6.78 -5.79 3.32
CA GLU A 94 7.88 -6.70 3.71
C GLU A 94 8.24 -7.66 2.57
N SER A 95 7.24 -8.14 1.83
CA SER A 95 7.43 -9.05 0.70
C SER A 95 8.09 -8.42 -0.53
N GLY A 96 8.31 -7.10 -0.53
CA GLY A 96 9.07 -6.41 -1.56
C GLY A 96 8.39 -6.44 -2.93
N ALA A 97 7.18 -5.89 -3.03
CA ALA A 97 6.55 -5.28 -4.22
C ALA A 97 6.81 -5.89 -5.63
N ASP A 98 7.07 -7.20 -5.75
CA ASP A 98 6.89 -7.93 -7.00
C ASP A 98 5.68 -8.85 -6.80
N GLY A 99 4.59 -8.49 -7.47
CA GLY A 99 3.22 -8.98 -7.27
C GLY A 99 2.99 -10.47 -7.53
N SER A 100 4.01 -11.31 -7.37
CA SER A 100 3.83 -12.73 -7.14
C SER A 100 3.89 -13.00 -5.64
N LEU A 101 2.72 -12.99 -4.98
CA LEU A 101 2.50 -13.85 -3.80
C LEU A 101 2.68 -15.30 -4.27
N ARG A 102 3.94 -15.71 -4.53
CA ARG A 102 4.30 -17.11 -4.71
C ARG A 102 3.88 -17.77 -3.42
N HIS A 103 3.07 -18.82 -3.54
CA HIS A 103 2.61 -19.63 -2.43
C HIS A 103 3.72 -19.84 -1.39
N HIS A 104 3.71 -19.04 -0.32
CA HIS A 104 4.54 -19.31 0.85
C HIS A 104 3.91 -20.53 1.54
N ARG A 105 4.37 -21.71 1.11
CA ARG A 105 4.08 -22.97 1.78
C ARG A 105 4.79 -22.91 3.13
N GLN A 106 4.05 -22.71 4.21
CA GLN A 106 4.62 -22.84 5.55
C GLN A 106 5.18 -24.27 5.72
N PRO A 107 6.40 -24.45 6.25
CA PRO A 107 6.93 -25.76 6.60
C PRO A 107 6.16 -26.30 7.82
N GLY A 108 5.14 -27.13 7.57
CA GLY A 108 4.34 -27.73 8.65
C GLY A 108 2.95 -28.24 8.27
N CYS A 109 2.36 -27.79 7.16
CA CYS A 109 1.02 -28.24 6.76
C CYS A 109 1.07 -29.63 6.07
N ARG A 110 1.05 -30.70 6.87
CA ARG A 110 0.69 -32.05 6.39
C ARG A 110 -0.83 -32.22 6.50
N GLY A 111 -1.55 -31.95 5.41
CA GLY A 111 -2.99 -32.21 5.34
C GLY A 111 -3.59 -31.66 4.05
N HIS A 112 -4.12 -32.55 3.22
CA HIS A 112 -4.87 -32.19 2.03
C HIS A 112 -6.14 -31.42 2.44
N GLY A 113 -6.28 -30.15 2.02
CA GLY A 113 -7.59 -29.49 2.00
C GLY A 113 -7.71 -28.06 2.54
N CYS A 114 -6.67 -27.43 3.09
CA CYS A 114 -6.76 -26.02 3.48
C CYS A 114 -6.27 -25.08 2.38
N GLN A 115 -7.10 -24.89 1.35
CA GLN A 115 -6.99 -23.72 0.49
C GLN A 115 -7.68 -22.55 1.20
N CYS A 116 -6.95 -21.83 2.06
CA CYS A 116 -7.36 -20.48 2.44
C CYS A 116 -7.14 -19.56 1.23
N PHE A 117 -8.04 -19.68 0.25
CA PHE A 117 -8.20 -18.71 -0.82
C PHE A 117 -8.72 -17.42 -0.20
N TYR A 118 -7.87 -16.39 -0.10
CA TYR A 118 -8.38 -15.01 -0.09
C TYR A 118 -8.98 -14.75 -1.48
N LYS A 119 -10.25 -15.13 -1.65
CA LYS A 119 -11.09 -14.67 -2.75
C LYS A 119 -11.36 -13.19 -2.52
N MET A 120 -10.50 -12.35 -3.08
CA MET A 120 -10.84 -10.98 -3.45
C MET A 120 -11.58 -11.01 -4.79
N ASP A 121 -12.73 -11.68 -4.82
CA ASP A 121 -13.66 -11.59 -5.95
C ASP A 121 -14.63 -10.44 -5.64
N ASN A 122 -14.57 -9.41 -6.51
CA ASN A 122 -15.40 -8.21 -6.67
C ASN A 122 -16.76 -8.24 -5.94
#